data_AF-A0A3S3NC84-F1
#
_entry.id   AF-A0A3S3NC84-F1
#
_cell.length_a   1.000
_cell.length_b   1.000
_cell.length_c   1.000
_cell.angle_alpha   90.00
_cell.angle_beta   90.00
_cell.angle_gamma   90.00
#
_symmetry.space_group_name_H-M   'P 1'
#
loop_
_entity.id
_entity.type
_entity.pdbx_description
1 polymer ?
#
loop_
_entity_poly.entity_id
_entity_poly.type
_entity_poly.pdbx_seq_one_letter_code
_entity_poly.pdbx_strand_id
1 'polypeptide(L)'
;MPVAGCLQAAAAMAHRLGDMAFADKCNKSKFQKAKPVFESKLWNGSYFNYDSGSSSNSKSIQAIQLAGQWYTASSCLPPLFDEGKIRSSLQKVFEFNVMKVRGGRMGAVNGMSTNGKVDESCMQSREIWTRVTYGVAATMLLSGKEHQAFTTAEGIFISGWSEEGFVYWFQTLEGWTMDGHYRSLIYMRPLAIWAMQWTLSPPKAILEALKINMMDRIYTNPFDARNQNESRVKKIITKSSCFSSSVFHCEC
;
A
#
# COMPACT_ATOMS: atom_id res chain seq x y z
N MET A 1 12.08 -2.42 -12.28
CA MET A 1 10.68 -1.95 -12.27
C MET A 1 10.48 -0.58 -11.57
N PRO A 2 11.09 -0.25 -10.41
CA PRO A 2 10.91 1.06 -9.75
C PRO A 2 11.33 2.27 -10.60
N VAL A 3 12.37 2.12 -11.41
CA VAL A 3 12.96 3.21 -12.22
C VAL A 3 11.94 3.83 -13.18
N ALA A 4 11.01 3.06 -13.75
CA ALA A 4 10.01 3.56 -14.68
C ALA A 4 9.04 4.55 -13.99
N GLY A 5 8.58 4.22 -12.78
CA GLY A 5 7.76 5.11 -11.95
C GLY A 5 8.52 6.37 -11.53
N CYS A 6 9.80 6.25 -11.19
CA CYS A 6 10.64 7.41 -10.87
C CYS A 6 10.76 8.40 -12.04
N LEU A 7 10.90 7.91 -13.27
CA LEU A 7 11.00 8.78 -14.45
C LEU A 7 9.69 9.53 -14.75
N GLN A 8 8.54 8.87 -14.58
CA GLN A 8 7.23 9.54 -14.71
C GLN A 8 7.02 10.58 -13.60
N ALA A 9 7.33 10.24 -12.35
CA ALA A 9 7.22 11.18 -11.23
C ALA A 9 8.13 12.39 -11.41
N ALA A 10 9.39 12.17 -11.81
CA ALA A 10 10.34 13.24 -12.11
C ALA A 10 9.85 14.13 -13.25
N ALA A 11 9.31 13.55 -14.33
CA ALA A 11 8.73 14.33 -15.43
C ALA A 11 7.53 15.18 -14.97
N ALA A 12 6.64 14.61 -14.16
CA ALA A 12 5.48 15.32 -13.62
C ALA A 12 5.88 16.48 -12.69
N MET A 13 6.85 16.27 -11.81
CA MET A 13 7.39 17.33 -10.94
C MET A 13 8.09 18.42 -11.74
N ALA A 14 8.94 18.05 -12.71
CA ALA A 14 9.64 19.00 -13.56
C ALA A 14 8.68 19.89 -14.35
N HIS A 15 7.62 19.28 -14.91
CA HIS A 15 6.57 20.00 -15.60
C HIS A 15 5.85 21.00 -14.69
N ARG A 16 5.55 20.61 -13.44
CA ARG A 16 4.94 21.51 -12.43
C ARG A 16 5.84 22.68 -12.05
N LEU A 17 7.16 22.50 -12.08
CA LEU A 17 8.16 23.53 -11.78
C LEU A 17 8.55 24.39 -12.99
N GLY A 18 7.99 24.12 -14.18
CA GLY A 18 8.32 24.85 -15.40
C GLY A 18 9.62 24.41 -16.09
N ASP A 19 10.33 23.40 -15.56
CA ASP A 19 11.51 22.83 -16.21
C ASP A 19 11.09 21.84 -17.32
N MET A 20 10.65 22.40 -18.44
CA MET A 20 10.16 21.64 -19.58
C MET A 20 11.26 20.80 -20.24
N ALA A 21 12.51 21.27 -20.23
CA ALA A 21 13.65 20.55 -20.78
C ALA A 21 13.91 19.26 -20.00
N PHE A 22 13.89 19.33 -18.66
CA PHE A 22 14.06 18.15 -17.83
C PHE A 22 12.83 17.23 -17.86
N ALA A 23 11.62 17.79 -17.93
CA ALA A 23 10.39 17.01 -18.11
C ALA A 23 10.45 16.15 -19.38
N ASP A 24 10.83 16.77 -20.51
CA ASP A 24 10.98 16.08 -21.79
C ASP A 24 12.10 15.04 -21.76
N LYS A 25 13.24 15.35 -21.13
CA LYS A 25 14.33 14.39 -20.93
C LYS A 25 13.88 13.15 -20.15
N CYS A 26 13.12 13.33 -19.07
CA CYS A 26 12.61 12.23 -18.26
C CYS A 26 11.56 11.40 -19.01
N ASN A 27 10.59 12.05 -19.63
CA ASN A 27 9.50 11.37 -20.33
C ASN A 27 9.95 10.81 -21.68
N LYS A 28 10.25 11.67 -22.65
CA LYS A 28 10.52 11.29 -24.05
C LYS A 28 11.83 10.53 -24.19
N SER A 29 12.91 11.05 -23.60
CA SER A 29 14.25 10.49 -23.83
C SER A 29 14.55 9.25 -22.99
N LYS A 30 13.90 9.06 -21.83
CA LYS A 30 14.16 7.93 -20.93
C LYS A 30 12.96 7.00 -20.78
N PHE A 31 11.83 7.49 -20.28
CA PHE A 31 10.68 6.65 -19.94
C PHE A 31 10.09 5.94 -21.16
N GLN A 32 9.76 6.68 -22.22
CA GLN A 32 9.14 6.12 -23.44
C GLN A 32 10.04 5.11 -24.16
N LYS A 33 11.37 5.23 -24.02
CA LYS A 33 12.33 4.26 -24.57
C LYS A 33 12.50 3.02 -23.68
N ALA A 34 12.50 3.21 -22.36
CA ALA A 34 12.73 2.13 -21.40
C ALA A 34 11.51 1.21 -21.24
N LYS A 35 10.29 1.75 -21.29
CA LYS A 35 9.04 0.97 -21.12
C LYS A 35 8.93 -0.22 -22.10
N PRO A 36 9.03 -0.04 -23.43
CA PRO A 36 8.90 -1.17 -24.36
C PRO A 36 10.00 -2.21 -24.18
N VAL A 37 11.23 -1.80 -23.86
CA VAL A 37 12.36 -2.73 -23.59
C VAL A 37 12.11 -3.55 -22.31
N PHE A 38 11.57 -2.92 -21.27
CA PHE A 38 11.23 -3.62 -20.04
C PHE A 38 10.16 -4.68 -20.29
N GLU A 39 9.08 -4.30 -20.99
CA GLU A 39 8.00 -5.23 -21.33
C GLU A 39 8.50 -6.36 -22.22
N SER A 40 9.25 -6.05 -23.29
CA SER A 40 9.74 -7.09 -24.22
C SER A 40 10.66 -8.10 -23.56
N LYS A 41 11.42 -7.69 -22.53
CA LYS A 41 12.37 -8.57 -21.84
C LYS A 41 11.74 -9.41 -20.73
N LEU A 42 10.72 -8.88 -20.05
CA LEU A 42 10.25 -9.46 -18.80
C LEU A 42 8.81 -9.97 -18.86
N TRP A 43 7.95 -9.40 -19.69
CA TRP A 43 6.58 -9.88 -19.82
C TRP A 43 6.56 -11.24 -20.49
N ASN A 44 6.06 -12.26 -19.79
CA ASN A 44 6.04 -13.64 -20.29
C ASN A 44 4.64 -14.11 -20.76
N GLY A 45 3.68 -13.20 -20.85
CA GLY A 45 2.29 -13.52 -21.18
C GLY A 45 1.36 -13.69 -19.98
N SER A 46 1.88 -13.85 -18.76
CA SER A 46 1.08 -13.98 -17.53
C SER A 46 1.54 -13.07 -16.39
N TYR A 47 2.85 -12.90 -16.22
CA TYR A 47 3.45 -12.03 -15.22
C TYR A 47 4.80 -11.50 -15.74
N PHE A 48 5.48 -10.66 -14.96
CA PHE A 48 6.83 -10.20 -15.27
C PHE A 48 7.87 -11.14 -14.61
N ASN A 49 8.77 -11.68 -15.43
CA ASN A 49 9.94 -12.43 -14.97
C ASN A 49 10.76 -11.60 -13.96
N TYR A 50 11.46 -12.28 -13.04
CA TYR A 50 12.27 -11.64 -12.02
C TYR A 50 13.36 -10.76 -12.63
N ASP A 51 14.07 -11.30 -13.61
CA ASP A 51 15.10 -10.61 -14.38
C ASP A 51 15.13 -11.15 -15.83
N SER A 52 16.02 -10.58 -16.65
CA SER A 52 16.22 -11.00 -18.04
C SER A 52 17.41 -11.96 -18.20
N GLY A 53 17.81 -12.62 -17.12
CA GLY A 53 18.87 -13.62 -17.12
C GLY A 53 18.39 -14.97 -17.65
N SER A 54 19.29 -15.95 -17.59
CA SER A 54 19.05 -17.33 -18.02
C SER A 54 19.11 -18.33 -16.87
N SER A 55 19.20 -17.87 -15.62
CA SER A 55 19.23 -18.76 -14.46
C SER A 55 17.85 -19.36 -14.21
N SER A 56 17.81 -20.45 -13.44
CA SER A 56 16.56 -21.13 -13.08
C SER A 56 15.58 -20.21 -12.34
N ASN A 57 16.07 -19.25 -11.55
CA ASN A 57 15.27 -18.28 -10.81
C ASN A 57 14.93 -17.00 -11.59
N SER A 58 15.45 -16.79 -12.81
CA SER A 58 15.05 -15.65 -13.66
C SER A 58 13.55 -15.61 -13.94
N LYS A 59 12.89 -16.78 -13.91
CA LYS A 59 11.44 -16.94 -14.10
C LYS A 59 10.66 -16.99 -12.79
N SER A 60 11.30 -16.86 -11.63
CA SER A 60 10.60 -16.82 -10.34
C SER A 60 9.58 -15.69 -10.30
N ILE A 61 8.41 -15.98 -9.74
CA ILE A 61 7.35 -15.02 -9.49
C ILE A 61 7.74 -14.24 -8.24
N GLN A 62 8.19 -13.00 -8.44
CA GLN A 62 8.43 -12.08 -7.34
C GLN A 62 7.11 -11.47 -6.86
N ALA A 63 6.88 -11.48 -5.54
CA ALA A 63 5.67 -10.91 -4.94
C ALA A 63 5.52 -9.41 -5.27
N ILE A 64 6.59 -8.62 -5.12
CA ILE A 64 6.59 -7.18 -5.40
C ILE A 64 7.09 -6.82 -6.80
N GLN A 65 6.93 -7.73 -7.78
CA GLN A 65 7.30 -7.46 -9.17
C GLN A 65 6.65 -6.19 -9.75
N LEU A 66 5.55 -5.73 -9.14
CA LEU A 66 4.81 -4.52 -9.49
C LEU A 66 5.08 -3.27 -8.59
N ALA A 67 6.20 -3.21 -7.86
CA ALA A 67 6.54 -2.07 -6.99
C ALA A 67 6.42 -0.68 -7.64
N GLY A 68 6.97 -0.48 -8.85
CA GLY A 68 6.87 0.79 -9.57
C GLY A 68 5.43 1.16 -9.93
N GLN A 69 4.58 0.18 -10.25
CA GLN A 69 3.17 0.39 -10.56
C GLN A 69 2.42 0.82 -9.29
N TRP A 70 2.72 0.20 -8.15
CA TRP A 70 2.20 0.61 -6.85
C TRP A 70 2.45 2.09 -6.58
N TYR A 71 3.72 2.51 -6.59
CA TYR A 71 4.09 3.91 -6.29
C TYR A 71 3.50 4.90 -7.30
N THR A 72 3.42 4.53 -8.58
CA THR A 72 2.84 5.36 -9.64
C THR A 72 1.34 5.59 -9.39
N ALA A 73 0.60 4.51 -9.10
CA ALA A 73 -0.83 4.58 -8.77
C ALA A 73 -1.08 5.36 -7.47
N SER A 74 -0.29 5.12 -6.42
CA SER A 74 -0.40 5.87 -5.15
C SER A 74 -0.09 7.36 -5.29
N SER A 75 0.65 7.74 -6.34
CA SER A 75 1.00 9.12 -6.67
C SER A 75 0.03 9.76 -7.69
N CYS A 76 -1.09 9.08 -8.01
CA CYS A 76 -2.06 9.52 -9.02
C CYS A 76 -1.44 9.78 -10.40
N LEU A 77 -0.39 9.04 -10.75
CA LEU A 77 0.26 9.12 -12.06
C LEU A 77 -0.34 8.07 -13.02
N PRO A 78 -0.25 8.26 -14.35
CA PRO A 78 -0.74 7.30 -15.33
C PRO A 78 -0.09 5.92 -15.15
N PRO A 79 -0.82 4.81 -15.35
CA PRO A 79 -0.30 3.47 -15.12
C PRO A 79 0.92 3.17 -16.01
N LEU A 80 1.88 2.42 -15.45
CA LEU A 80 3.08 2.00 -16.17
C LEU A 80 2.79 0.95 -17.22
N PHE A 81 1.82 0.06 -16.96
CA PHE A 81 1.47 -1.07 -17.82
C PHE A 81 -0.03 -1.07 -18.12
N ASP A 82 -0.42 -1.80 -19.16
CA ASP A 82 -1.83 -2.02 -19.48
C ASP A 82 -2.53 -2.76 -18.34
N GLU A 83 -3.81 -2.45 -18.14
CA GLU A 83 -4.62 -3.00 -17.05
C GLU A 83 -4.61 -4.54 -17.03
N GLY A 84 -4.69 -5.18 -18.20
CA GLY A 84 -4.62 -6.63 -18.32
C GLY A 84 -3.32 -7.22 -17.75
N LYS A 85 -2.16 -6.59 -18.00
CA LYS A 85 -0.87 -7.05 -17.47
C LYS A 85 -0.80 -6.88 -15.96
N ILE A 86 -1.31 -5.76 -15.44
CA ILE A 86 -1.38 -5.48 -14.00
C ILE A 86 -2.25 -6.54 -13.31
N ARG A 87 -3.47 -6.73 -13.78
CA ARG A 87 -4.44 -7.68 -13.21
C ARG A 87 -3.92 -9.11 -13.26
N SER A 88 -3.35 -9.53 -14.40
CA SER A 88 -2.77 -10.87 -14.56
C SER A 88 -1.59 -11.10 -13.63
N SER A 89 -0.67 -10.13 -13.49
CA SER A 89 0.49 -10.27 -12.60
C SER A 89 0.08 -10.34 -11.13
N LEU A 90 -0.87 -9.49 -10.69
CA LEU A 90 -1.40 -9.53 -9.32
C LEU A 90 -2.15 -10.82 -9.03
N GLN A 91 -2.92 -11.32 -10.00
CA GLN A 91 -3.57 -12.61 -9.91
C GLN A 91 -2.55 -13.74 -9.74
N LYS A 92 -1.46 -13.71 -10.52
CA LYS A 92 -0.39 -14.69 -10.42
C LYS A 92 0.29 -14.67 -9.05
N VAL A 93 0.63 -13.48 -8.54
CA VAL A 93 1.21 -13.29 -7.20
C VAL A 93 0.26 -13.82 -6.11
N PHE A 94 -1.03 -13.53 -6.21
CA PHE A 94 -2.02 -14.04 -5.25
C PHE A 94 -2.08 -15.57 -5.28
N GLU A 95 -2.26 -16.18 -6.45
CA GLU A 95 -2.38 -17.63 -6.59
C GLU A 95 -1.13 -18.39 -6.13
N PHE A 96 0.05 -17.82 -6.33
CA PHE A 96 1.32 -18.49 -6.04
C PHE A 96 1.86 -18.02 -4.70
N ASN A 97 2.36 -16.78 -4.63
CA ASN A 97 3.09 -16.28 -3.48
C ASN A 97 2.25 -16.15 -2.21
N VAL A 98 0.91 -16.11 -2.32
CA VAL A 98 -0.01 -16.03 -1.18
C VAL A 98 -0.71 -17.36 -0.94
N MET A 99 -1.50 -17.83 -1.90
CA MET A 99 -2.38 -18.99 -1.66
C MET A 99 -1.62 -20.32 -1.52
N LYS A 100 -0.47 -20.49 -2.17
CA LYS A 100 0.38 -21.69 -1.94
C LYS A 100 1.18 -21.62 -0.63
N VAL A 101 1.13 -20.48 0.06
CA VAL A 101 1.80 -20.26 1.35
C VAL A 101 0.78 -20.45 2.46
N ARG A 102 0.65 -21.69 2.95
CA ARG A 102 -0.34 -22.10 3.97
C ARG A 102 -1.75 -21.59 3.70
N GLY A 103 -2.23 -21.66 2.46
CA GLY A 103 -3.58 -21.23 2.10
C GLY A 103 -3.81 -19.72 2.26
N GLY A 104 -2.76 -18.89 2.16
CA GLY A 104 -2.83 -17.44 2.34
C GLY A 104 -2.66 -16.96 3.79
N ARG A 105 -2.48 -17.87 4.76
CA ARG A 105 -2.44 -17.53 6.19
C ARG A 105 -1.10 -16.98 6.71
N MET A 106 -0.13 -16.70 5.83
CA MET A 106 1.17 -16.15 6.24
C MET A 106 1.62 -14.86 5.55
N GLY A 107 0.89 -14.39 4.53
CA GLY A 107 1.31 -13.30 3.68
C GLY A 107 1.97 -13.78 2.39
N ALA A 108 2.69 -12.89 1.70
CA ALA A 108 3.29 -13.18 0.40
C ALA A 108 4.78 -13.54 0.54
N VAL A 109 5.16 -14.77 0.20
CA VAL A 109 6.58 -15.13 0.12
C VAL A 109 7.24 -14.41 -1.05
N ASN A 110 8.46 -13.92 -0.87
CA ASN A 110 9.10 -13.01 -1.84
C ASN A 110 9.26 -13.67 -3.21
N GLY A 111 9.83 -14.87 -3.27
CA GLY A 111 10.06 -15.61 -4.51
C GLY A 111 9.32 -16.94 -4.51
N MET A 112 8.61 -17.20 -5.61
CA MET A 112 8.01 -18.50 -5.87
C MET A 112 8.36 -18.98 -7.27
N SER A 113 8.83 -20.21 -7.38
CA SER A 113 9.06 -20.83 -8.68
C SER A 113 7.74 -21.13 -9.40
N THR A 114 7.79 -21.30 -10.72
CA THR A 114 6.60 -21.52 -11.56
C THR A 114 5.89 -22.84 -11.30
N ASN A 115 6.54 -23.79 -10.63
CA ASN A 115 5.92 -25.03 -10.19
C ASN A 115 5.21 -24.89 -8.82
N GLY A 116 5.29 -23.71 -8.19
CA GLY A 116 4.65 -23.42 -6.91
C GLY A 116 5.50 -23.74 -5.68
N LYS A 117 6.76 -24.16 -5.83
CA LYS A 117 7.70 -24.26 -4.71
C LYS A 117 8.31 -22.91 -4.37
N VAL A 118 8.55 -22.66 -3.08
CA VAL A 118 9.29 -21.48 -2.61
C VAL A 118 10.65 -21.42 -3.31
N ASP A 119 11.04 -20.22 -3.74
CA ASP A 119 12.36 -19.99 -4.32
C ASP A 119 13.41 -19.94 -3.20
N GLU A 120 14.32 -20.90 -3.19
CA GLU A 120 15.41 -21.02 -2.21
C GLU A 120 16.77 -20.55 -2.76
N SER A 121 16.80 -19.87 -3.91
CA SER A 121 18.04 -19.39 -4.53
C SER A 121 18.81 -18.39 -3.66
N CYS A 122 18.13 -17.69 -2.74
CA CYS A 122 18.80 -16.91 -1.70
C CYS A 122 17.98 -16.87 -0.40
N MET A 123 18.59 -16.34 0.66
CA MET A 123 17.90 -16.18 1.95
C MET A 123 16.63 -15.34 1.81
N GLN A 124 16.65 -14.28 1.02
CA GLN A 124 15.55 -13.32 0.93
C GLN A 124 14.38 -13.86 0.11
N SER A 125 14.61 -14.72 -0.89
CA SER A 125 13.56 -15.25 -1.76
C SER A 125 12.60 -16.16 -1.00
N ARG A 126 13.08 -16.89 0.02
CA ARG A 126 12.26 -17.76 0.87
C ARG A 126 11.59 -17.06 2.05
N GLU A 127 11.86 -15.77 2.25
CA GLU A 127 11.24 -14.99 3.33
C GLU A 127 9.90 -14.39 2.86
N ILE A 128 8.99 -14.24 3.81
CA ILE A 128 7.81 -13.39 3.70
C ILE A 128 8.19 -12.05 4.34
N TRP A 129 8.20 -10.98 3.55
CA TRP A 129 8.45 -9.65 4.07
C TRP A 129 7.14 -8.93 4.36
N THR A 130 7.01 -8.39 5.57
CA THR A 130 5.80 -7.71 6.05
C THR A 130 5.42 -6.55 5.13
N ARG A 131 6.38 -5.66 4.81
CA ARG A 131 6.16 -4.56 3.85
C ARG A 131 5.81 -5.04 2.46
N VAL A 132 6.44 -6.11 1.98
CA VAL A 132 6.16 -6.62 0.63
C VAL A 132 4.70 -7.04 0.57
N THR A 133 4.25 -7.79 1.57
CA THR A 133 2.86 -8.25 1.65
C THR A 133 1.87 -7.08 1.69
N TYR A 134 2.09 -6.09 2.56
CA TYR A 134 1.22 -4.90 2.60
C TYR A 134 1.29 -4.05 1.33
N GLY A 135 2.44 -3.93 0.69
CA GLY A 135 2.59 -3.24 -0.60
C GLY A 135 1.84 -3.96 -1.73
N VAL A 136 1.91 -5.29 -1.77
CA VAL A 136 1.13 -6.11 -2.71
C VAL A 136 -0.37 -5.94 -2.45
N ALA A 137 -0.80 -6.01 -1.19
CA ALA A 137 -2.20 -5.80 -0.82
C ALA A 137 -2.71 -4.41 -1.21
N ALA A 138 -1.93 -3.34 -0.96
CA ALA A 138 -2.26 -1.99 -1.42
C ALA A 138 -2.38 -1.91 -2.95
N THR A 139 -1.50 -2.59 -3.68
CA THR A 139 -1.55 -2.64 -5.15
C THR A 139 -2.78 -3.40 -5.66
N MET A 140 -3.19 -4.46 -4.95
CA MET A 140 -4.43 -5.18 -5.21
C MET A 140 -5.66 -4.29 -5.00
N LEU A 141 -5.71 -3.52 -3.90
CA LEU A 141 -6.77 -2.54 -3.65
C LEU A 141 -6.85 -1.49 -4.78
N LEU A 142 -5.71 -0.91 -5.16
CA LEU A 142 -5.62 0.05 -6.27
C LEU A 142 -6.10 -0.52 -7.62
N SER A 143 -6.14 -1.85 -7.75
CA SER A 143 -6.59 -2.57 -8.94
C SER A 143 -8.00 -3.19 -8.79
N GLY A 144 -8.74 -2.80 -7.74
CA GLY A 144 -10.10 -3.29 -7.46
C GLY A 144 -10.17 -4.76 -7.00
N LYS A 145 -9.07 -5.32 -6.50
CA LYS A 145 -8.97 -6.72 -6.04
C LYS A 145 -9.06 -6.82 -4.52
N GLU A 146 -10.17 -6.32 -3.98
CA GLU A 146 -10.36 -6.14 -2.53
C GLU A 146 -10.22 -7.43 -1.71
N HIS A 147 -10.93 -8.49 -2.09
CA HIS A 147 -10.83 -9.80 -1.42
C HIS A 147 -9.38 -10.30 -1.38
N GLN A 148 -8.68 -10.26 -2.51
CA GLN A 148 -7.29 -10.73 -2.61
C GLN A 148 -6.36 -9.88 -1.74
N ALA A 149 -6.60 -8.57 -1.68
CA ALA A 149 -5.81 -7.66 -0.86
C ALA A 149 -5.95 -7.98 0.63
N PHE A 150 -7.18 -8.11 1.13
CA PHE A 150 -7.41 -8.39 2.54
C PHE A 150 -6.93 -9.79 2.92
N THR A 151 -7.15 -10.82 2.11
CA THR A 151 -6.58 -12.15 2.36
C THR A 151 -5.05 -12.12 2.40
N THR A 152 -4.41 -11.37 1.50
CA THR A 152 -2.94 -11.22 1.48
C THR A 152 -2.43 -10.55 2.76
N ALA A 153 -3.08 -9.46 3.20
CA ALA A 153 -2.70 -8.72 4.41
C ALA A 153 -3.01 -9.48 5.70
N GLU A 154 -4.14 -10.17 5.76
CA GLU A 154 -4.58 -10.98 6.90
C GLU A 154 -3.57 -12.06 7.26
N GLY A 155 -2.85 -12.62 6.27
CA GLY A 155 -1.78 -13.58 6.56
C GLY A 155 -0.67 -13.04 7.46
N ILE A 156 -0.37 -11.73 7.40
CA ILE A 156 0.58 -11.08 8.33
C ILE A 156 0.01 -11.01 9.74
N PHE A 157 -1.29 -10.71 9.87
CA PHE A 157 -1.98 -10.70 11.15
C PHE A 157 -2.04 -12.11 11.75
N ILE A 158 -2.48 -13.11 10.99
CA ILE A 158 -2.57 -14.50 11.46
C ILE A 158 -1.20 -14.98 11.93
N SER A 159 -0.17 -14.86 11.09
CA SER A 159 1.16 -15.39 11.45
C SER A 159 1.88 -14.58 12.51
N GLY A 160 1.70 -13.26 12.58
CA GLY A 160 2.47 -12.41 13.48
C GLY A 160 1.76 -11.98 14.77
N TRP A 161 0.43 -11.97 14.78
CA TRP A 161 -0.36 -11.33 15.84
C TRP A 161 -1.48 -12.19 16.42
N SER A 162 -1.92 -13.25 15.72
CA SER A 162 -2.94 -14.15 16.27
C SER A 162 -2.34 -15.16 17.26
N GLU A 163 -3.20 -15.75 18.09
CA GLU A 163 -2.82 -16.81 19.04
C GLU A 163 -2.30 -18.08 18.34
N GLU A 164 -2.70 -18.31 17.09
CA GLU A 164 -2.23 -19.43 16.27
C GLU A 164 -0.88 -19.16 15.58
N GLY A 165 -0.37 -17.93 15.68
CA GLY A 165 0.82 -17.46 15.00
C GLY A 165 2.12 -17.68 15.76
N PHE A 166 3.18 -17.01 15.30
CA PHE A 166 4.53 -17.06 15.87
C PHE A 166 4.81 -16.01 16.93
N VAL A 167 3.80 -15.24 17.34
CA VAL A 167 3.89 -14.36 18.52
C VAL A 167 4.92 -13.22 18.33
N TYR A 168 4.64 -12.27 17.43
CA TYR A 168 5.50 -11.11 17.13
C TYR A 168 4.87 -9.75 17.51
N TRP A 169 3.87 -9.76 18.39
CA TRP A 169 3.14 -8.57 18.82
C TRP A 169 4.09 -7.50 19.38
N PHE A 170 3.83 -6.25 18.98
CA PHE A 170 4.60 -5.05 19.34
C PHE A 170 6.08 -5.05 18.92
N GLN A 171 6.53 -6.06 18.17
CA GLN A 171 7.89 -6.18 17.68
C GLN A 171 7.94 -6.63 16.22
N THR A 172 6.92 -6.26 15.44
CA THR A 172 6.76 -6.71 14.05
C THR A 172 8.03 -6.50 13.25
N LEU A 173 8.37 -7.52 12.47
CA LEU A 173 9.70 -7.74 11.94
C LEU A 173 9.79 -7.51 10.43
N GLU A 174 11.01 -7.54 9.90
CA GLU A 174 11.24 -7.39 8.46
C GLU A 174 10.61 -8.53 7.67
N GLY A 175 11.00 -9.77 8.02
CA GLY A 175 10.44 -10.96 7.41
C GLY A 175 10.75 -12.27 8.12
N TRP A 176 9.95 -13.28 7.84
CA TRP A 176 10.04 -14.63 8.41
C TRP A 176 10.02 -15.70 7.34
N THR A 177 10.55 -16.88 7.66
CA THR A 177 10.46 -18.08 6.83
C THR A 177 9.19 -18.88 7.14
N MET A 178 8.94 -19.96 6.37
CA MET A 178 7.73 -20.79 6.47
C MET A 178 7.53 -21.48 7.82
N ASP A 179 8.60 -21.64 8.57
CA ASP A 179 8.68 -22.22 9.92
C ASP A 179 8.75 -21.17 11.04
N GLY A 180 8.70 -19.87 10.70
CA GLY A 180 8.65 -18.79 11.69
C GLY A 180 10.00 -18.32 12.22
N HIS A 181 11.12 -18.73 11.61
CA HIS A 181 12.38 -18.04 11.88
C HIS A 181 12.30 -16.63 11.31
N TYR A 182 12.64 -15.64 12.13
CA TYR A 182 12.48 -14.23 11.79
C TYR A 182 13.80 -13.52 11.61
N ARG A 183 13.73 -12.35 10.97
CA ARG A 183 14.85 -11.41 10.85
C ARG A 183 14.39 -9.99 11.19
N SER A 184 15.22 -9.29 11.97
CA SER A 184 15.07 -7.87 12.33
C SER A 184 13.72 -7.53 12.98
N LEU A 185 13.59 -7.76 14.28
CA LEU A 185 12.44 -7.31 15.10
C LEU A 185 12.35 -5.78 15.17
N ILE A 186 11.17 -5.27 15.58
CA ILE A 186 10.90 -3.83 15.80
C ILE A 186 11.30 -3.02 14.57
N TYR A 187 10.82 -3.47 13.41
CA TYR A 187 11.25 -2.93 12.14
C TYR A 187 10.30 -1.84 11.63
N MET A 188 10.84 -0.90 10.86
CA MET A 188 10.06 0.22 10.31
C MET A 188 9.12 -0.23 9.17
N ARG A 189 9.57 -1.20 8.37
CA ARG A 189 8.88 -1.58 7.12
C ARG A 189 7.42 -2.04 7.27
N PRO A 190 7.01 -2.77 8.34
CA PRO A 190 5.59 -3.09 8.60
C PRO A 190 4.61 -1.90 8.57
N LEU A 191 5.07 -0.67 8.81
CA LEU A 191 4.23 0.54 8.70
C LEU A 191 3.63 0.75 7.30
N ALA A 192 4.10 0.00 6.29
CA ALA A 192 3.49 -0.05 4.96
C ALA A 192 2.01 -0.49 4.95
N ILE A 193 1.47 -1.07 6.04
CA ILE A 193 0.03 -1.32 6.18
C ILE A 193 -0.81 -0.04 5.93
N TRP A 194 -0.29 1.13 6.28
CA TRP A 194 -0.96 2.41 6.04
C TRP A 194 -1.16 2.73 4.54
N ALA A 195 -0.42 2.09 3.64
CA ALA A 195 -0.67 2.24 2.21
C ALA A 195 -2.02 1.63 1.78
N MET A 196 -2.51 0.61 2.50
CA MET A 196 -3.87 0.09 2.30
C MET A 196 -4.90 1.13 2.74
N GLN A 197 -4.72 1.71 3.93
CA GLN A 197 -5.60 2.77 4.42
C GLN A 197 -5.63 3.99 3.48
N TRP A 198 -4.46 4.40 2.97
CA TRP A 198 -4.36 5.47 1.97
C TRP A 198 -5.20 5.17 0.72
N THR A 199 -5.23 3.91 0.30
CA THR A 199 -6.01 3.49 -0.88
C THR A 199 -7.51 3.48 -0.60
N LEU A 200 -7.93 3.02 0.57
CA LEU A 200 -9.33 2.93 0.98
C LEU A 200 -9.96 4.30 1.24
N SER A 201 -9.18 5.20 1.85
CA SER A 201 -9.62 6.55 2.21
C SER A 201 -8.52 7.56 1.89
N PRO A 202 -8.31 7.88 0.61
CA PRO A 202 -7.34 8.90 0.22
C PRO A 202 -7.70 10.23 0.90
N PRO A 203 -6.76 10.91 1.57
CA PRO A 203 -7.07 12.20 2.15
C PRO A 203 -7.48 13.16 1.03
N LYS A 204 -8.57 13.89 1.26
CA LYS A 204 -8.88 15.06 0.43
C LYS A 204 -7.74 16.03 0.62
N ALA A 205 -6.98 16.32 -0.45
CA ALA A 205 -5.90 17.28 -0.39
C ALA A 205 -6.48 18.61 0.13
N ILE A 206 -6.00 19.07 1.27
CA ILE A 206 -6.23 20.43 1.74
C ILE A 206 -5.32 21.30 0.87
N LEU A 207 -5.84 21.69 -0.31
CA LEU A 207 -5.10 22.47 -1.31
C LEU A 207 -4.88 23.91 -0.85
N GLU A 208 -5.69 24.39 0.09
CA GLU A 208 -5.57 25.71 0.69
C GLU A 208 -5.02 25.58 2.10
N ALA A 209 -3.92 26.29 2.39
CA ALA A 209 -3.44 26.39 3.76
C ALA A 209 -4.59 26.86 4.66
N LEU A 210 -4.80 26.18 5.79
CA LEU A 210 -5.70 26.65 6.84
C LEU A 210 -5.31 28.10 7.14
N LYS A 211 -6.22 29.05 6.86
CA LYS A 211 -6.08 30.43 7.29
C LYS A 211 -6.22 30.43 8.81
N ILE A 212 -5.11 30.20 9.50
CA ILE A 212 -5.02 30.43 10.94
C ILE A 212 -5.15 31.94 11.12
N ASN A 213 -6.32 32.41 11.55
CA ASN A 213 -6.45 33.77 12.05
C ASN A 213 -5.54 33.89 13.28
N MET A 214 -4.39 34.53 13.12
CA MET A 214 -3.44 34.77 14.22
C MET A 214 -4.05 35.58 15.38
N MET A 215 -5.26 36.11 15.22
CA MET A 215 -6.03 36.80 16.26
C MET A 215 -6.70 35.87 17.28
N ASP A 216 -6.83 34.57 17.02
CA ASP A 216 -7.35 33.59 18.01
C ASP A 216 -6.27 33.06 18.95
N ARG A 217 -5.02 33.52 18.83
CA ARG A 217 -4.06 33.47 19.95
C ARG A 217 -4.44 34.55 20.95
N ILE A 218 -5.56 34.35 21.64
CA ILE A 218 -5.74 34.94 22.96
C ILE A 218 -4.59 34.38 23.79
N TYR A 219 -3.59 35.22 24.05
CA TYR A 219 -2.59 34.99 25.08
C TYR A 219 -3.35 34.93 26.42
N THR A 220 -3.86 33.76 26.78
CA THR A 220 -4.18 33.50 28.19
C THR A 220 -2.85 33.41 28.90
N ASN A 221 -2.49 34.49 29.60
CA ASN A 221 -1.40 34.52 30.54
C ASN A 221 -1.57 33.35 31.52
N PRO A 222 -0.56 32.51 31.80
CA PRO A 222 -0.70 31.35 32.69
C PRO A 222 -1.16 31.68 34.12
N PHE A 223 -1.23 32.97 34.47
CA PHE A 223 -1.66 33.47 35.77
C PHE A 223 -3.16 33.71 35.93
N ASP A 224 -3.94 33.84 34.84
CA ASP A 224 -5.39 34.11 34.94
C ASP A 224 -6.25 32.83 35.06
N ALA A 225 -5.68 31.66 34.77
CA ALA A 225 -6.40 30.38 34.85
C ALA A 225 -6.64 29.88 36.30
N ARG A 226 -6.10 30.55 37.33
CA ARG A 226 -6.24 30.12 38.73
C ARG A 226 -7.48 30.63 39.46
N ASN A 227 -8.27 31.55 38.88
CA ASN A 227 -9.38 32.20 39.61
C ASN A 227 -10.79 32.00 39.01
N GLN A 228 -11.03 31.01 38.14
CA GLN A 228 -12.39 30.74 37.63
C GLN A 228 -12.96 29.37 38.02
N ASN A 229 -12.44 28.75 39.06
CA ASN A 229 -13.13 27.65 39.74
C ASN A 229 -13.96 28.20 40.91
N GLU A 230 -15.01 28.97 40.60
CA GLU A 230 -16.20 29.02 41.46
C GLU A 230 -17.36 29.76 40.78
N SER A 231 -18.48 29.04 40.63
CA SER A 231 -19.81 29.51 40.23
C SER A 231 -20.03 29.83 38.73
N ARG A 232 -20.67 28.89 38.02
CA ARG A 232 -22.01 29.11 37.42
C ARG A 232 -22.49 27.89 36.62
N VAL A 233 -23.51 27.25 37.19
CA VAL A 233 -24.50 26.43 36.47
C VAL A 233 -25.17 27.26 35.36
N LYS A 234 -25.34 26.72 34.15
CA LYS A 234 -26.63 26.79 33.38
C LYS A 234 -26.64 26.05 32.04
N LYS A 235 -27.62 25.13 31.98
CA LYS A 235 -28.61 24.80 30.93
C LYS A 235 -28.16 24.34 29.54
N ILE A 236 -28.48 23.06 29.29
CA ILE A 236 -28.68 22.42 27.99
C ILE A 236 -29.85 23.12 27.27
N ILE A 237 -29.62 23.52 26.01
CA ILE A 237 -30.67 23.98 25.09
C ILE A 237 -30.72 23.00 23.92
N THR A 238 -31.83 22.27 23.84
CA THR A 238 -32.28 21.48 22.70
C THR A 238 -32.70 22.40 21.55
N LYS A 239 -32.35 22.04 20.30
CA LYS A 239 -32.97 22.60 19.10
C LYS A 239 -33.41 21.48 18.17
N SER A 240 -34.72 21.38 18.01
CA SER A 240 -35.47 20.58 17.05
C SER A 240 -35.82 21.39 15.79
N SER A 241 -35.73 20.76 14.62
CA SER A 241 -36.62 20.90 13.42
C SER A 241 -35.92 20.24 12.21
N CYS A 242 -36.53 19.52 11.27
CA CYS A 242 -37.89 18.99 11.06
C CYS A 242 -37.89 18.07 9.80
N PHE A 243 -38.72 17.01 9.83
CA PHE A 243 -39.32 16.17 8.76
C PHE A 243 -38.40 15.47 7.72
N SER A 244 -38.65 14.24 7.25
CA SER A 244 -39.89 13.47 7.09
C SER A 244 -39.60 11.96 6.97
N SER A 245 -40.49 11.09 7.47
CA SER A 245 -41.00 9.95 6.69
C SER A 245 -42.07 9.20 7.49
N SER A 246 -43.25 9.15 6.89
CA SER A 246 -44.47 8.48 7.32
C SER A 246 -44.28 6.98 7.49
N VAL A 247 -44.82 6.39 8.56
CA VAL A 247 -45.09 4.95 8.66
C VAL A 247 -46.46 4.73 9.31
N PHE A 248 -47.13 3.72 8.76
CA PHE A 248 -48.52 3.31 8.88
C PHE A 248 -49.03 3.02 10.30
N HIS A 249 -50.29 3.35 10.54
CA HIS A 249 -51.10 2.82 11.65
C HIS A 249 -51.77 1.50 11.25
N CYS A 250 -51.67 0.48 12.11
CA CYS A 250 -52.76 -0.47 12.33
C CYS A 250 -52.55 -1.23 13.64
N GLU A 251 -53.46 -1.05 14.60
CA GLU A 251 -53.87 -2.09 15.56
C GLU A 251 -55.37 -1.92 15.81
N CYS A 252 -56.14 -2.94 15.43
CA CYS A 252 -57.13 -3.63 16.27
C CYS A 252 -57.08 -5.11 15.85
#